data_AF-A0AA42YB14-F1
#
_entry.id   AF-A0AA42YB14-F1
#
_cell.length_a   1.000
_cell.length_b   1.000
_cell.length_c   1.000
_cell.angle_alpha   90.00
_cell.angle_beta   90.00
_cell.angle_gamma   90.00
#
_symmetry.space_group_name_H-M   'P 1'
#
loop_
_entity.id
_entity.type
_entity.pdbx_description
1 polymer ?
#
loop_
_entity_poly.entity_id
_entity_poly.type
_entity_poly.pdbx_seq_one_letter_code
_entity_poly.pdbx_strand_id
1 'polypeptide(L)'
;AKEGGALIPTLLFGIPGSGSMAILLGGFILIGIEPGITMLTQHLDLTFTMIWSLAIGNVLATALCLLLANYVARLTTIRYAYLAPFMFVLIFFAAFQATREWADLFALFTMGTLGVFMKRFGWSRPALLIGYFLAPRLEPTIYQAYQVYGFSFLERPIVIGLVIVTALSIFAAWRFSPNQGKTYVEESAHGASNRKPQLAFAAVLLAFVVYALVDSFNYTWYGAIFMQITAVIGLLLFVPLIYFMVRTDKPAGFLHDAERTLKVDFSDYHYLGWILGMFALVGLVGFPIGCALFIFLFIQNKVGGAPLKHAVMGIAGVAFLGVMSHFLTLRYPGGVLLQFFDMPWWLGG
;
A
#
# COMPACT_ATOMS: atom_id res chain seq x y z
N ALA A 1 9.35 19.96 1.07
CA ALA A 1 9.40 20.40 -0.34
C ALA A 1 8.61 19.48 -1.28
N LYS A 2 8.89 18.17 -1.34
CA LYS A 2 8.22 17.21 -2.25
C LYS A 2 6.70 17.07 -2.03
N GLU A 3 6.24 17.03 -0.78
CA GLU A 3 4.83 16.83 -0.42
C GLU A 3 3.95 18.06 -0.77
N GLY A 4 4.46 19.28 -0.59
CA GLY A 4 3.70 20.51 -0.82
C GLY A 4 3.32 20.73 -2.29
N GLY A 5 4.20 20.35 -3.23
CA GLY A 5 3.89 20.40 -4.66
C GLY A 5 2.84 19.38 -5.08
N ALA A 6 2.75 18.23 -4.39
CA ALA A 6 1.74 17.21 -4.63
C ALA A 6 0.38 17.57 -4.02
N LEU A 7 0.35 18.43 -3.00
CA LEU A 7 -0.88 18.88 -2.34
C LEU A 7 -1.75 19.75 -3.24
N ILE A 8 -1.14 20.59 -4.09
CA ILE A 8 -1.85 21.49 -5.00
C ILE A 8 -2.82 20.73 -5.93
N PRO A 9 -2.38 19.76 -6.76
CA PRO A 9 -3.31 19.01 -7.61
C PRO A 9 -4.30 18.16 -6.78
N THR A 10 -3.88 17.69 -5.60
CA THR A 10 -4.74 16.88 -4.71
C THR A 10 -5.92 17.69 -4.19
N LEU A 11 -5.70 18.93 -3.76
CA LEU A 11 -6.78 19.79 -3.25
C LEU A 11 -7.60 20.41 -4.38
N LEU A 12 -6.94 20.87 -5.45
CA LEU A 12 -7.60 21.58 -6.55
C LEU A 12 -8.44 20.67 -7.44
N PHE A 13 -7.90 19.51 -7.78
CA PHE A 13 -8.53 18.59 -8.74
C PHE A 13 -9.09 17.34 -8.08
N GLY A 14 -8.83 17.13 -6.78
CA GLY A 14 -9.14 15.86 -6.12
C GLY A 14 -8.29 14.69 -6.64
N ILE A 15 -7.19 14.97 -7.35
CA ILE A 15 -6.32 13.96 -7.98
C ILE A 15 -4.99 13.89 -7.20
N PRO A 16 -4.68 12.75 -6.55
CA PRO A 16 -3.51 12.66 -5.70
C PRO A 16 -2.21 12.74 -6.51
N GLY A 17 -1.34 13.68 -6.15
CA GLY A 17 -0.02 13.84 -6.79
C GLY A 17 1.05 12.83 -6.35
N SER A 18 0.76 12.03 -5.31
CA SER A 18 1.65 11.00 -4.76
C SER A 18 0.84 9.93 -4.00
N GLY A 19 1.48 8.81 -3.66
CA GLY A 19 0.86 7.79 -2.82
C GLY A 19 0.49 8.29 -1.41
N SER A 20 1.28 9.20 -0.81
CA SER A 20 0.96 9.81 0.49
C SER A 20 -0.28 10.71 0.39
N MET A 21 -0.42 11.47 -0.69
CA MET A 21 -1.58 12.32 -0.93
C MET A 21 -2.86 11.52 -1.20
N ALA A 22 -2.75 10.31 -1.76
CA ALA A 22 -3.90 9.42 -1.94
C ALA A 22 -4.49 8.98 -0.60
N ILE A 23 -3.63 8.67 0.39
CA ILE A 23 -4.05 8.36 1.76
C ILE A 23 -4.71 9.58 2.41
N LEU A 24 -4.13 10.78 2.23
CA LEU A 24 -4.72 12.03 2.72
C LEU A 24 -6.12 12.28 2.13
N LEU A 25 -6.29 12.08 0.83
CA LEU A 25 -7.57 12.21 0.13
C LEU A 25 -8.61 11.24 0.72
N GLY A 26 -8.22 9.99 0.97
CA GLY A 26 -9.05 9.01 1.67
C GLY A 26 -9.47 9.49 3.07
N GLY A 27 -8.53 10.06 3.83
CA GLY A 27 -8.81 10.67 5.13
C GLY A 27 -9.82 11.82 5.07
N PHE A 28 -9.70 12.71 4.07
CA PHE A 28 -10.65 13.80 3.88
C PHE A 28 -12.06 13.30 3.58
N ILE A 29 -12.19 12.30 2.71
CA ILE A 29 -13.48 11.68 2.40
C ILE A 29 -14.11 11.06 3.66
N LEU A 30 -13.31 10.40 4.50
CA LEU A 30 -13.77 9.80 5.76
C LEU A 30 -14.35 10.83 6.75
N ILE A 31 -13.85 12.08 6.74
CA ILE A 31 -14.38 13.16 7.58
C ILE A 31 -15.40 14.05 6.86
N GLY A 32 -15.86 13.66 5.67
CA GLY A 32 -16.89 14.36 4.91
C GLY A 32 -16.41 15.59 4.12
N ILE A 33 -15.09 15.73 3.91
CA ILE A 33 -14.52 16.78 3.05
C ILE A 33 -14.28 16.20 1.67
N GLU A 34 -14.81 16.85 0.63
CA GLU A 34 -14.62 16.45 -0.76
C GLU A 34 -13.66 17.41 -1.48
N PRO A 35 -12.40 16.99 -1.72
CA PRO A 35 -11.42 17.83 -2.40
C PRO A 35 -11.75 17.97 -3.88
N GLY A 36 -11.50 19.18 -4.41
CA GLY A 36 -11.84 19.58 -5.77
C GLY A 36 -12.00 21.11 -5.89
N ILE A 37 -12.49 21.58 -7.04
CA ILE A 37 -12.68 23.02 -7.31
C ILE A 37 -13.63 23.67 -6.29
N THR A 38 -14.58 22.90 -5.77
CA THR A 38 -15.51 23.31 -4.70
C THR A 38 -14.79 23.79 -3.44
N MET A 39 -13.62 23.25 -3.13
CA MET A 39 -12.81 23.71 -2.00
C MET A 39 -12.33 25.16 -2.17
N LEU A 40 -12.00 25.56 -3.39
CA LEU A 40 -11.61 26.94 -3.67
C LEU A 40 -12.79 27.91 -3.73
N THR A 41 -13.98 27.43 -4.09
CA THR A 41 -15.13 28.30 -4.29
C THR A 41 -16.02 28.39 -3.06
N GLN A 42 -16.25 27.28 -2.37
CA GLN A 42 -17.20 27.16 -1.24
C GLN A 42 -16.52 26.99 0.12
N HIS A 43 -15.27 26.49 0.15
CA HIS A 43 -14.53 26.20 1.39
C HIS A 43 -13.15 26.89 1.39
N LEU A 44 -13.12 28.15 0.94
CA LEU A 44 -11.88 28.89 0.75
C LEU A 44 -11.16 29.13 2.09
N ASP A 45 -11.92 29.33 3.16
CA ASP A 45 -11.44 29.40 4.54
C ASP A 45 -10.72 28.11 4.95
N LEU A 46 -11.33 26.94 4.77
CA LEU A 46 -10.72 25.64 5.04
C LEU A 46 -9.46 25.43 4.18
N THR A 47 -9.50 25.85 2.92
CA THR A 47 -8.36 25.76 2.01
C THR A 47 -7.16 26.58 2.52
N PHE A 48 -7.39 27.84 2.91
CA PHE A 48 -6.32 28.67 3.48
C PHE A 48 -5.86 28.16 4.84
N THR A 49 -6.75 27.67 5.71
CA THR A 49 -6.36 27.04 6.97
C THR A 49 -5.43 25.87 6.72
N MET A 50 -5.74 24.97 5.78
CA MET A 50 -4.85 23.84 5.47
C MET A 50 -3.50 24.28 4.91
N ILE A 51 -3.47 25.29 4.03
CA ILE A 51 -2.21 25.83 3.48
C ILE A 51 -1.34 26.38 4.62
N TRP A 52 -1.90 27.20 5.50
CA TRP A 52 -1.18 27.77 6.63
C TRP A 52 -0.78 26.72 7.67
N SER A 53 -1.66 25.74 7.96
CA SER A 53 -1.34 24.60 8.84
C SER A 53 -0.21 23.76 8.27
N LEU A 54 -0.16 23.53 6.96
CA LEU A 54 0.94 22.82 6.31
C LEU A 54 2.25 23.62 6.38
N ALA A 55 2.17 24.93 6.14
CA ALA A 55 3.34 25.81 6.23
C ALA A 55 3.91 25.84 7.65
N ILE A 56 3.08 26.15 8.64
CA ILE A 56 3.46 26.21 10.06
C ILE A 56 3.87 24.82 10.56
N GLY A 57 3.10 23.78 10.20
CA GLY A 57 3.39 22.39 10.56
C GLY A 57 4.75 21.93 10.05
N ASN A 58 5.14 22.30 8.82
CA ASN A 58 6.48 21.99 8.30
C ASN A 58 7.59 22.71 9.07
N VAL A 59 7.38 23.97 9.47
CA VAL A 59 8.34 24.73 10.28
C VAL A 59 8.50 24.09 11.67
N LEU A 60 7.38 23.79 12.34
CA LEU A 60 7.37 23.13 13.65
C LEU A 60 7.97 21.73 13.58
N ALA A 61 7.61 20.93 12.56
CA ALA A 61 8.18 19.60 12.35
C ALA A 61 9.69 19.67 12.11
N THR A 62 10.17 20.67 11.35
CA THR A 62 11.61 20.87 11.16
C THR A 62 12.30 21.20 12.48
N ALA A 63 11.75 22.13 13.27
CA ALA A 63 12.29 22.45 14.59
C ALA A 63 12.32 21.23 15.52
N LEU A 64 11.22 20.47 15.58
CA LEU A 64 11.13 19.25 16.38
C LEU A 64 12.11 18.17 15.91
N CYS A 65 12.23 17.96 14.60
CA CYS A 65 13.20 17.03 14.01
C CYS A 65 14.64 17.42 14.37
N LEU A 66 14.98 18.71 14.36
CA LEU A 66 16.30 19.19 14.77
C LEU A 66 16.55 18.95 16.27
N LEU A 67 15.56 19.20 17.13
CA LEU A 67 15.66 18.94 18.57
C LEU A 67 15.79 17.44 18.88
N LEU A 68 15.03 16.60 18.18
CA LEU A 68 15.01 15.16 18.39
C LEU A 68 16.08 14.40 17.59
N ALA A 69 16.82 15.09 16.70
CA ALA A 69 17.77 14.46 15.78
C ALA A 69 18.75 13.52 16.51
N ASN A 70 19.28 13.96 17.66
CA ASN A 70 20.22 13.18 18.46
C ASN A 70 19.59 11.90 19.04
N TYR A 71 18.33 11.96 19.46
CA TYR A 71 17.62 10.79 20.02
C TYR A 71 17.23 9.82 18.90
N VAL A 72 16.73 10.33 17.78
CA VAL A 72 16.38 9.52 16.61
C VAL A 72 17.62 8.85 16.02
N ALA A 73 18.77 9.54 15.97
CA ALA A 73 20.04 8.96 15.53
C ALA A 73 20.53 7.83 16.45
N ARG A 74 20.20 7.87 17.75
CA ARG A 74 20.47 6.72 18.65
C ARG A 74 19.53 5.55 18.37
N LEU A 75 18.30 5.79 17.93
CA LEU A 75 17.39 4.71 17.58
C LEU A 75 17.91 3.91 16.38
N THR A 76 18.61 4.56 15.44
CA THR A 76 19.19 3.87 14.27
C THR A 76 20.36 2.95 14.59
N THR A 77 20.94 3.03 15.80
CA THR A 77 21.98 2.09 16.25
C THR A 77 21.39 0.81 16.87
N ILE A 78 20.09 0.79 17.19
CA ILE A 78 19.42 -0.41 17.66
C ILE A 78 19.28 -1.40 16.51
N ARG A 79 19.70 -2.64 16.75
CA ARG A 79 19.57 -3.73 15.77
C ARG A 79 18.10 -3.89 15.37
N TYR A 80 17.83 -3.82 14.06
CA TYR A 80 16.48 -3.90 13.48
C TYR A 80 15.67 -5.13 13.96
N ALA A 81 16.34 -6.24 14.28
CA ALA A 81 15.72 -7.46 14.82
C ALA A 81 14.89 -7.22 16.10
N TYR A 82 15.22 -6.21 16.90
CA TYR A 82 14.42 -5.84 18.08
C TYR A 82 13.25 -4.92 17.74
N LEU A 83 13.38 -4.07 16.71
CA LEU A 83 12.35 -3.10 16.33
C LEU A 83 11.24 -3.74 15.48
N ALA A 84 11.62 -4.63 14.56
CA ALA A 84 10.72 -5.28 13.61
C ALA A 84 9.46 -5.91 14.24
N PRO A 85 9.55 -6.72 15.32
CA PRO A 85 8.35 -7.38 15.86
C PRO A 85 7.36 -6.38 16.48
N PHE A 86 7.84 -5.31 17.11
CA PHE A 86 6.96 -4.25 17.61
C PHE A 86 6.32 -3.47 16.47
N MET A 87 7.05 -3.23 15.36
CA MET A 87 6.46 -2.62 14.17
C MET A 87 5.32 -3.47 13.60
N PHE A 88 5.48 -4.80 13.54
CA PHE A 88 4.42 -5.70 13.09
C PHE A 88 3.18 -5.62 14.00
N VAL A 89 3.37 -5.65 15.32
CA VAL A 89 2.27 -5.49 16.28
C VAL A 89 1.52 -4.17 16.07
N LEU A 90 2.24 -3.06 15.89
CA LEU A 90 1.63 -1.77 15.62
C LEU A 90 0.88 -1.72 14.28
N ILE A 91 1.39 -2.36 13.23
CA ILE A 91 0.73 -2.42 11.92
C ILE A 91 -0.56 -3.24 12.00
N PHE A 92 -0.52 -4.41 12.65
CA PHE A 92 -1.71 -5.25 12.84
C PHE A 92 -2.74 -4.54 13.71
N PHE A 93 -2.30 -3.85 14.76
CA PHE A 93 -3.17 -3.05 15.61
C PHE A 93 -3.83 -1.93 14.81
N ALA A 94 -3.05 -1.17 14.04
CA ALA A 94 -3.56 -0.09 13.20
C ALA A 94 -4.54 -0.58 12.13
N ALA A 95 -4.29 -1.74 11.52
CA ALA A 95 -5.20 -2.34 10.55
C ALA A 95 -6.52 -2.76 11.21
N PHE A 96 -6.45 -3.46 12.35
CA PHE A 96 -7.63 -3.90 13.10
C PHE A 96 -8.49 -2.73 13.59
N GLN A 97 -7.90 -1.57 13.84
CA GLN A 97 -8.63 -0.40 14.32
C GLN A 97 -9.64 0.18 13.32
N ALA A 98 -9.56 -0.19 12.04
CA ALA A 98 -10.43 0.36 11.00
C ALA A 98 -11.89 -0.08 11.19
N THR A 99 -12.14 -1.39 11.24
CA THR A 99 -13.50 -1.95 11.41
C THR A 99 -13.62 -2.89 12.60
N ARG A 100 -12.50 -3.24 13.25
CA ARG A 100 -12.42 -4.18 14.39
C ARG A 100 -12.88 -5.59 14.03
N GLU A 101 -12.69 -5.96 12.77
CA GLU A 101 -13.05 -7.27 12.23
C GLU A 101 -11.81 -8.05 11.78
N TRP A 102 -11.96 -9.37 11.73
CA TRP A 102 -10.93 -10.26 11.16
C TRP A 102 -10.63 -9.94 9.69
N ALA A 103 -11.63 -9.42 8.96
CA ALA A 103 -11.49 -9.00 7.57
C ALA A 103 -10.35 -7.99 7.37
N ASP A 104 -10.13 -7.06 8.32
CA ASP A 104 -9.05 -6.07 8.24
C ASP A 104 -7.68 -6.73 8.27
N LEU A 105 -7.51 -7.78 9.09
CA LEU A 105 -6.26 -8.53 9.18
C LEU A 105 -6.00 -9.37 7.93
N PHE A 106 -7.05 -9.96 7.34
CA PHE A 106 -6.93 -10.64 6.05
C PHE A 106 -6.59 -9.67 4.92
N ALA A 107 -7.20 -8.48 4.90
CA ALA A 107 -6.87 -7.42 3.96
C ALA A 107 -5.42 -6.96 4.13
N LEU A 108 -4.96 -6.78 5.37
CA LEU A 108 -3.56 -6.45 5.67
C LEU A 108 -2.60 -7.51 5.13
N PHE A 109 -2.88 -8.79 5.38
CA PHE A 109 -2.01 -9.89 4.92
C PHE A 109 -1.95 -9.96 3.39
N THR A 110 -3.10 -9.90 2.72
CA THR A 110 -3.21 -10.00 1.26
C THR A 110 -2.56 -8.79 0.57
N MET A 111 -2.88 -7.57 1.00
CA MET A 111 -2.30 -6.34 0.46
C MET A 111 -0.81 -6.19 0.80
N GLY A 112 -0.40 -6.59 2.01
CA GLY A 112 1.00 -6.62 2.41
C GLY A 112 1.82 -7.58 1.55
N THR A 113 1.29 -8.78 1.29
CA THR A 113 1.92 -9.78 0.42
C THR A 113 2.02 -9.27 -1.02
N LEU A 114 0.95 -8.70 -1.57
CA LEU A 114 0.96 -8.05 -2.87
C LEU A 114 2.05 -6.96 -2.94
N GLY A 115 2.12 -6.10 -1.93
CA GLY A 115 3.11 -5.03 -1.84
C GLY A 115 4.57 -5.53 -1.79
N VAL A 116 4.83 -6.66 -1.12
CA VAL A 116 6.16 -7.30 -1.10
C VAL A 116 6.54 -7.76 -2.50
N PHE A 117 5.67 -8.48 -3.21
CA PHE A 117 5.95 -8.91 -4.57
C PHE A 117 6.06 -7.76 -5.57
N MET A 118 5.23 -6.73 -5.43
CA MET A 118 5.37 -5.51 -6.23
C MET A 118 6.74 -4.86 -6.04
N LYS A 119 7.22 -4.75 -4.78
CA LYS A 119 8.56 -4.22 -4.49
C LYS A 119 9.64 -5.10 -5.11
N ARG A 120 9.54 -6.42 -4.94
CA ARG A 120 10.50 -7.39 -5.46
C ARG A 120 10.65 -7.30 -6.98
N PHE A 121 9.52 -7.19 -7.70
CA PHE A 121 9.48 -7.22 -9.15
C PHE A 121 9.52 -5.83 -9.82
N GLY A 122 9.75 -4.76 -9.07
CA GLY A 122 9.89 -3.40 -9.61
C GLY A 122 8.57 -2.72 -9.99
N TRP A 123 7.43 -3.20 -9.49
CA TRP A 123 6.11 -2.61 -9.74
C TRP A 123 5.86 -1.40 -8.83
N SER A 124 5.24 -0.35 -9.39
CA SER A 124 4.95 0.88 -8.66
C SER A 124 3.80 0.69 -7.66
N ARG A 125 4.15 0.47 -6.38
CA ARG A 125 3.18 0.47 -5.26
C ARG A 125 2.38 1.78 -5.17
N PRO A 126 2.99 2.98 -5.33
CA PRO A 126 2.23 4.23 -5.33
C PRO A 126 1.20 4.33 -6.47
N ALA A 127 1.49 3.78 -7.66
CA ALA A 127 0.54 3.81 -8.77
C ALA A 127 -0.72 2.98 -8.47
N LEU A 128 -0.55 1.81 -7.83
CA LEU A 128 -1.69 1.00 -7.39
C LEU A 128 -2.54 1.74 -6.36
N LEU A 129 -1.92 2.38 -5.38
CA LEU A 129 -2.64 3.17 -4.38
C LEU A 129 -3.42 4.32 -5.02
N ILE A 130 -2.81 5.06 -5.96
CA ILE A 130 -3.48 6.14 -6.69
C ILE A 130 -4.71 5.61 -7.44
N GLY A 131 -4.58 4.49 -8.15
CA GLY A 131 -5.71 3.85 -8.85
C GLY A 131 -6.83 3.44 -7.89
N TYR A 132 -6.47 2.80 -6.77
CA TYR A 132 -7.43 2.36 -5.75
C TYR A 132 -8.24 3.51 -5.16
N PHE A 133 -7.58 4.61 -4.77
CA PHE A 133 -8.27 5.77 -4.19
C PHE A 133 -9.11 6.55 -5.19
N LEU A 134 -8.73 6.55 -6.46
CA LEU A 134 -9.40 7.32 -7.50
C LEU A 134 -10.60 6.56 -8.11
N ALA A 135 -10.57 5.22 -8.07
CA ALA A 135 -11.61 4.37 -8.67
C ALA A 135 -13.04 4.70 -8.19
N PRO A 136 -13.34 4.86 -6.87
CA PRO A 136 -14.69 5.15 -6.40
C PRO A 136 -15.28 6.46 -6.92
N ARG A 137 -14.44 7.41 -7.37
CA ARG A 137 -14.90 8.66 -8.00
C ARG A 137 -14.95 8.55 -9.52
N LEU A 138 -13.99 7.86 -10.11
CA LEU A 138 -13.93 7.68 -11.56
C LEU A 138 -15.10 6.86 -12.09
N GLU A 139 -15.48 5.78 -11.40
CA GLU A 139 -16.53 4.88 -11.84
C GLU A 139 -17.89 5.59 -12.01
N PRO A 140 -18.43 6.31 -11.00
CA PRO A 140 -19.64 7.11 -11.16
C PRO A 140 -19.51 8.20 -12.22
N THR A 141 -18.34 8.84 -12.32
CA THR A 141 -18.12 9.92 -13.29
C THR A 141 -18.15 9.42 -14.73
N ILE A 142 -17.54 8.26 -14.99
CA ILE A 142 -17.58 7.61 -16.31
C ILE A 142 -19.00 7.14 -16.62
N TYR A 143 -19.69 6.55 -15.63
CA TYR A 143 -21.10 6.19 -15.75
C TYR A 143 -21.96 7.40 -16.16
N GLN A 144 -21.83 8.53 -15.47
CA GLN A 144 -22.59 9.74 -15.76
C GLN A 144 -22.25 10.33 -17.13
N ALA A 145 -20.95 10.41 -17.48
CA ALA A 145 -20.51 10.92 -18.77
C ALA A 145 -21.08 10.08 -19.91
N TYR A 146 -21.06 8.75 -19.77
CA TYR A 146 -21.61 7.83 -20.74
C TYR A 146 -23.14 7.88 -20.80
N GLN A 147 -23.81 8.01 -19.65
CA GLN A 147 -25.28 8.10 -19.62
C GLN A 147 -25.80 9.35 -20.35
N VAL A 148 -25.09 10.48 -20.25
CA VAL A 148 -25.50 11.74 -20.88
C VAL A 148 -25.07 11.82 -22.34
N TYR A 149 -23.85 11.37 -22.67
CA TYR A 149 -23.24 11.62 -23.98
C TYR A 149 -22.93 10.34 -24.78
N GLY A 150 -23.16 9.15 -24.24
CA GLY A 150 -22.70 7.90 -24.86
C GLY A 150 -21.18 7.92 -25.05
N PHE A 151 -20.66 7.47 -26.19
CA PHE A 151 -19.22 7.60 -26.50
C PHE A 151 -18.82 9.00 -27.03
N SER A 152 -19.79 9.87 -27.33
CA SER A 152 -19.49 11.21 -27.88
C SER A 152 -18.79 12.14 -26.89
N PHE A 153 -18.72 11.80 -25.59
CA PHE A 153 -17.91 12.59 -24.64
C PHE A 153 -16.42 12.60 -25.03
N LEU A 154 -15.93 11.57 -25.74
CA LEU A 154 -14.55 11.50 -26.23
C LEU A 154 -14.26 12.54 -27.32
N GLU A 155 -15.28 13.03 -28.02
CA GLU A 155 -15.16 14.06 -29.07
C GLU A 155 -15.09 15.47 -28.48
N ARG A 156 -15.30 15.64 -27.16
CA ARG A 156 -15.26 16.95 -26.52
C ARG A 156 -13.84 17.54 -26.59
N PRO A 157 -13.68 18.83 -26.98
CA PRO A 157 -12.36 19.44 -27.16
C PRO A 157 -11.43 19.32 -25.95
N ILE A 158 -11.98 19.41 -24.74
CA ILE A 158 -11.22 19.27 -23.48
C ILE A 158 -10.69 17.84 -23.32
N VAL A 159 -11.51 16.83 -23.63
CA VAL A 159 -11.12 15.41 -23.53
C VAL A 159 -10.03 15.10 -24.53
N ILE A 160 -10.19 15.55 -25.78
CA ILE A 160 -9.16 15.41 -26.83
C ILE A 160 -7.86 16.08 -26.39
N GLY A 161 -7.92 17.31 -25.85
CA GLY A 161 -6.75 18.01 -25.33
C GLY A 161 -6.03 17.24 -24.23
N LEU A 162 -6.77 16.70 -23.26
CA LEU A 162 -6.21 15.89 -22.17
C LEU A 162 -5.60 14.57 -22.66
N VAL A 163 -6.24 13.90 -23.63
CA VAL A 163 -5.71 12.68 -24.25
C VAL A 163 -4.40 12.97 -24.99
N ILE A 164 -4.33 14.07 -25.74
CA ILE A 164 -3.11 14.50 -26.44
C ILE A 164 -1.99 14.78 -25.43
N VAL A 165 -2.27 15.56 -24.38
CA VAL A 165 -1.27 15.87 -23.33
C VAL A 165 -0.79 14.60 -22.62
N THR A 166 -1.69 13.64 -22.38
CA THR A 166 -1.34 12.35 -21.79
C THR A 166 -0.45 11.53 -22.72
N ALA A 167 -0.80 11.43 -24.01
CA ALA A 167 -0.01 10.74 -25.01
C ALA A 167 1.38 11.37 -25.17
N LEU A 168 1.46 12.70 -25.22
CA LEU A 168 2.72 13.44 -25.26
C LEU A 168 3.55 13.22 -24.01
N SER A 169 2.91 13.16 -22.83
CA SER A 169 3.60 12.92 -21.55
C SER A 169 4.18 11.50 -21.49
N ILE A 170 3.44 10.49 -21.97
CA ILE A 170 3.92 9.10 -22.09
C ILE A 170 5.06 9.02 -23.11
N PHE A 171 4.90 9.67 -24.27
CA PHE A 171 5.93 9.71 -25.30
C PHE A 171 7.21 10.40 -24.82
N ALA A 172 7.08 11.54 -24.14
CA ALA A 172 8.19 12.26 -23.54
C ALA A 172 8.86 11.43 -22.45
N ALA A 173 8.09 10.78 -21.57
CA ALA A 173 8.65 9.87 -20.58
C ALA A 173 9.41 8.71 -21.23
N TRP A 174 8.87 8.12 -22.30
CA TRP A 174 9.55 7.05 -23.04
C TRP A 174 10.83 7.53 -23.74
N ARG A 175 10.85 8.74 -24.31
CA ARG A 175 11.98 9.27 -25.08
C ARG A 175 13.07 9.94 -24.24
N PHE A 176 12.69 10.57 -23.13
CA PHE A 176 13.56 11.41 -22.30
C PHE A 176 13.80 10.84 -20.90
N SER A 177 13.34 9.62 -20.58
CA SER A 177 13.60 9.01 -19.26
C SER A 177 15.11 8.99 -18.96
N PRO A 178 15.60 9.82 -18.02
CA PRO A 178 17.04 10.03 -17.80
C PRO A 178 17.76 8.79 -17.25
N ASN A 179 17.01 7.78 -16.78
CA ASN A 179 17.53 6.61 -16.07
C ASN A 179 17.48 5.29 -16.86
N GLN A 180 17.14 5.30 -18.16
CA GLN A 180 17.02 4.07 -18.95
C GLN A 180 18.29 3.21 -19.02
N GLY A 181 19.49 3.80 -18.83
CA GLY A 181 20.76 3.10 -19.08
C GLY A 181 21.66 2.77 -17.89
N LYS A 182 21.46 3.37 -16.69
CA LYS A 182 22.41 3.22 -15.57
C LYS A 182 21.85 2.53 -14.34
N THR A 183 20.62 2.85 -13.93
CA THR A 183 19.98 2.21 -12.77
C THR A 183 19.58 0.76 -13.07
N TYR A 184 19.03 0.51 -14.27
CA TYR A 184 18.57 -0.82 -14.64
C TYR A 184 19.68 -1.76 -15.08
N VAL A 185 20.77 -1.30 -15.70
CA VAL A 185 21.81 -2.22 -16.24
C VAL A 185 22.66 -2.86 -15.14
N GLU A 186 22.95 -2.15 -14.04
CA GLU A 186 23.66 -2.72 -12.88
C GLU A 186 22.77 -3.69 -12.07
N GLU A 187 21.45 -3.40 -11.92
CA GLU A 187 20.50 -4.31 -11.28
C GLU A 187 20.07 -5.49 -12.19
N SER A 188 19.89 -5.28 -13.50
CA SER A 188 19.34 -6.30 -14.41
C SER A 188 20.36 -7.29 -14.97
N ALA A 189 21.67 -7.08 -14.76
CA ALA A 189 22.70 -8.04 -15.17
C ALA A 189 22.48 -9.46 -14.57
N HIS A 190 21.77 -9.56 -13.44
CA HIS A 190 21.41 -10.81 -12.77
C HIS A 190 19.95 -11.25 -13.00
N GLY A 191 19.11 -10.40 -13.63
CA GLY A 191 17.67 -10.62 -13.82
C GLY A 191 17.32 -11.72 -14.84
N ALA A 192 18.26 -12.12 -15.69
CA ALA A 192 18.04 -13.16 -16.70
C ALA A 192 18.07 -14.61 -16.16
N SER A 193 18.56 -14.83 -14.93
CA SER A 193 18.83 -16.19 -14.42
C SER A 193 17.56 -17.02 -14.11
N ASN A 194 16.45 -16.40 -13.69
CA ASN A 194 15.16 -17.11 -13.52
C ASN A 194 13.98 -16.12 -13.52
N ARG A 195 13.37 -15.92 -14.69
CA ARG A 195 12.18 -15.08 -14.87
C ARG A 195 10.87 -15.67 -14.34
N LYS A 196 10.87 -16.94 -13.90
CA LYS A 196 9.64 -17.67 -13.51
C LYS A 196 8.85 -17.00 -12.38
N PRO A 197 9.45 -16.53 -11.26
CA PRO A 197 8.69 -15.90 -10.18
C PRO A 197 8.02 -14.60 -10.63
N GLN A 198 8.73 -13.79 -11.41
CA GLN A 198 8.20 -12.54 -11.96
C GLN A 198 7.07 -12.80 -12.96
N LEU A 199 7.24 -13.82 -13.82
CA LEU A 199 6.20 -14.27 -14.76
C LEU A 199 4.96 -14.81 -14.04
N ALA A 200 5.14 -15.61 -12.98
CA ALA A 200 4.03 -16.12 -12.20
C ALA A 200 3.23 -14.98 -11.55
N PHE A 201 3.93 -13.99 -10.97
CA PHE A 201 3.29 -12.80 -10.42
C PHE A 201 2.53 -12.00 -11.48
N ALA A 202 3.16 -11.71 -12.62
CA ALA A 202 2.50 -11.01 -13.72
C ALA A 202 1.30 -11.80 -14.27
N ALA A 203 1.39 -13.14 -14.34
CA ALA A 203 0.31 -14.01 -14.78
C ALA A 203 -0.88 -14.02 -13.80
N VAL A 204 -0.63 -13.99 -12.49
CA VAL A 204 -1.69 -13.85 -11.48
C VAL A 204 -2.42 -12.52 -11.63
N LEU A 205 -1.68 -11.42 -11.82
CA LEU A 205 -2.29 -10.12 -12.08
C LEU A 205 -3.07 -10.08 -13.40
N LEU A 206 -2.55 -10.70 -14.47
CA LEU A 206 -3.26 -10.85 -15.73
C LEU A 206 -4.55 -11.67 -15.54
N ALA A 207 -4.49 -12.77 -14.79
CA ALA A 207 -5.65 -13.61 -14.49
C ALA A 207 -6.73 -12.81 -13.73
N PHE A 208 -6.33 -11.94 -12.79
CA PHE A 208 -7.26 -11.02 -12.12
C PHE A 208 -7.91 -10.03 -13.10
N VAL A 209 -7.15 -9.46 -14.05
CA VAL A 209 -7.69 -8.56 -15.09
C VAL A 209 -8.67 -9.30 -16.01
N VAL A 210 -8.34 -10.53 -16.42
CA VAL A 210 -9.21 -11.37 -17.23
C VAL A 210 -10.47 -11.73 -16.46
N TYR A 211 -10.34 -12.13 -15.19
CA TYR A 211 -11.48 -12.40 -14.31
C TYR A 211 -12.39 -11.18 -14.20
N ALA A 212 -11.82 -9.98 -13.97
CA ALA A 212 -12.60 -8.75 -13.92
C ALA A 212 -13.32 -8.46 -15.25
N LEU A 213 -12.68 -8.71 -16.39
CA LEU A 213 -13.37 -8.58 -17.68
C LEU A 213 -14.52 -9.57 -17.81
N VAL A 214 -14.31 -10.84 -17.45
CA VAL A 214 -15.33 -11.88 -17.51
C VAL A 214 -16.50 -11.57 -16.59
N ASP A 215 -16.21 -11.19 -15.34
CA ASP A 215 -17.21 -10.85 -14.34
C ASP A 215 -18.01 -9.59 -14.75
N SER A 216 -17.38 -8.64 -15.45
CA SER A 216 -18.07 -7.45 -15.95
C SER A 216 -19.26 -7.75 -16.85
N PHE A 217 -19.27 -8.89 -17.55
CA PHE A 217 -20.39 -9.29 -18.41
C PHE A 217 -21.64 -9.74 -17.62
N ASN A 218 -21.51 -9.99 -16.31
CA ASN A 218 -22.64 -10.30 -15.43
C ASN A 218 -23.43 -9.04 -15.02
N TYR A 219 -22.88 -7.84 -15.24
CA TYR A 219 -23.50 -6.58 -14.86
C TYR A 219 -24.22 -5.95 -16.06
N THR A 220 -25.13 -5.00 -15.77
CA THR A 220 -25.73 -4.17 -16.83
C THR A 220 -24.65 -3.39 -17.55
N TRP A 221 -24.87 -3.04 -18.81
CA TRP A 221 -23.91 -2.29 -19.61
C TRP A 221 -23.35 -1.06 -18.88
N TYR A 222 -24.24 -0.29 -18.22
CA TYR A 222 -23.84 0.88 -17.47
C TYR A 222 -23.02 0.56 -16.21
N GLY A 223 -23.33 -0.53 -15.50
CA GLY A 223 -22.53 -0.98 -14.35
C GLY A 223 -21.19 -1.61 -14.77
N ALA A 224 -21.12 -2.15 -15.99
CA ALA A 224 -19.94 -2.83 -16.50
C ALA A 224 -18.92 -1.88 -17.15
N ILE A 225 -19.33 -0.70 -17.61
CA ILE A 225 -18.52 0.13 -18.52
C ILE A 225 -17.15 0.50 -17.93
N PHE A 226 -17.09 0.87 -16.65
CA PHE A 226 -15.84 1.22 -15.97
C PHE A 226 -14.91 0.01 -15.86
N MET A 227 -15.46 -1.12 -15.41
CA MET A 227 -14.75 -2.39 -15.26
C MET A 227 -14.24 -2.92 -16.61
N GLN A 228 -15.03 -2.80 -17.67
CA GLN A 228 -14.65 -3.19 -19.03
C GLN A 228 -13.53 -2.31 -19.58
N ILE A 229 -13.65 -0.98 -19.48
CA ILE A 229 -12.62 -0.05 -19.98
C ILE A 229 -11.30 -0.30 -19.25
N THR A 230 -11.32 -0.40 -17.92
CA THR A 230 -10.12 -0.63 -17.11
C THR A 230 -9.50 -1.99 -17.40
N ALA A 231 -10.31 -3.04 -17.56
CA ALA A 231 -9.82 -4.37 -17.89
C ALA A 231 -9.24 -4.45 -19.32
N VAL A 232 -9.88 -3.82 -20.31
CA VAL A 232 -9.36 -3.77 -21.70
C VAL A 232 -8.02 -3.03 -21.75
N ILE A 233 -7.90 -1.86 -21.11
CA ILE A 233 -6.63 -1.14 -20.99
C ILE A 233 -5.60 -2.03 -20.27
N GLY A 234 -6.00 -2.72 -19.21
CA GLY A 234 -5.17 -3.71 -18.52
C GLY A 234 -4.64 -4.77 -19.48
N LEU A 235 -5.49 -5.44 -20.24
CA LEU A 235 -5.08 -6.46 -21.21
C LEU A 235 -4.10 -5.91 -22.26
N LEU A 236 -4.37 -4.71 -22.79
CA LEU A 236 -3.50 -4.05 -23.76
C LEU A 236 -2.09 -3.77 -23.22
N LEU A 237 -1.94 -3.59 -21.89
CA LEU A 237 -0.64 -3.37 -21.25
C LEU A 237 0.02 -4.67 -20.77
N PHE A 238 -0.74 -5.56 -20.14
CA PHE A 238 -0.23 -6.79 -19.55
C PHE A 238 0.16 -7.84 -20.59
N VAL A 239 -0.61 -8.00 -21.67
CA VAL A 239 -0.36 -9.04 -22.68
C VAL A 239 0.97 -8.81 -23.41
N PRO A 240 1.27 -7.60 -23.94
CA PRO A 240 2.57 -7.34 -24.55
C PRO A 240 3.72 -7.46 -23.54
N LEU A 241 3.53 -6.98 -22.30
CA LEU A 241 4.54 -7.08 -21.24
C LEU A 241 4.93 -8.54 -20.99
N ILE A 242 3.95 -9.42 -20.76
CA ILE A 242 4.20 -10.84 -20.52
C ILE A 242 4.81 -11.50 -21.76
N TYR A 243 4.32 -11.16 -22.96
CA TYR A 243 4.90 -11.64 -24.21
C TYR A 243 6.39 -11.30 -24.33
N PHE A 244 6.77 -10.04 -24.05
CA PHE A 244 8.17 -9.61 -24.06
C PHE A 244 8.98 -10.30 -22.96
N MET A 245 8.43 -10.48 -21.76
CA MET A 245 9.09 -11.22 -20.68
C MET A 245 9.38 -12.68 -21.06
N VAL A 246 8.45 -13.35 -21.75
CA VAL A 246 8.61 -14.74 -22.17
C VAL A 246 9.63 -14.88 -23.31
N ARG A 247 9.64 -13.94 -24.27
CA ARG A 247 10.50 -14.01 -25.47
C ARG A 247 11.91 -13.45 -25.30
N THR A 248 12.18 -12.73 -24.22
CA THR A 248 13.46 -12.02 -24.09
C THR A 248 14.46 -12.83 -23.29
N ASP A 249 15.52 -13.28 -23.96
CA ASP A 249 16.59 -14.09 -23.35
C ASP A 249 17.81 -13.25 -22.93
N LYS A 250 17.77 -11.94 -23.17
CA LYS A 250 18.79 -10.98 -22.73
C LYS A 250 18.31 -10.22 -21.48
N PRO A 251 19.21 -9.76 -20.60
CA PRO A 251 18.83 -8.85 -19.52
C PRO A 251 18.19 -7.60 -20.14
N ALA A 252 16.97 -7.29 -19.72
CA ALA A 252 16.17 -6.19 -20.23
C ALA A 252 15.53 -5.45 -19.06
N GLY A 253 15.30 -4.14 -19.20
CA GLY A 253 14.83 -3.28 -18.11
C GLY A 253 13.46 -3.65 -17.51
N PHE A 254 12.67 -4.50 -18.18
CA PHE A 254 11.41 -5.03 -17.65
C PHE A 254 11.57 -6.35 -16.87
N LEU A 255 12.75 -6.95 -16.84
CA LEU A 255 13.09 -8.09 -15.98
C LEU A 255 13.75 -7.57 -14.71
N HIS A 256 13.08 -7.72 -13.58
CA HIS A 256 13.54 -7.20 -12.30
C HIS A 256 13.18 -8.18 -11.17
N ASP A 257 14.16 -8.61 -10.39
CA ASP A 257 13.98 -9.41 -9.18
C ASP A 257 14.99 -9.00 -8.11
N ALA A 258 14.55 -8.14 -7.18
CA ALA A 258 15.41 -7.55 -6.13
C ALA A 258 16.07 -8.61 -5.22
N GLU A 259 15.44 -9.78 -5.05
CA GLU A 259 15.98 -10.85 -4.22
C GLU A 259 17.29 -11.42 -4.80
N ARG A 260 17.47 -11.31 -6.13
CA ARG A 260 18.63 -11.86 -6.85
C ARG A 260 19.70 -10.82 -7.13
N THR A 261 19.37 -9.54 -7.04
CA THR A 261 20.31 -8.44 -7.28
C THR A 261 21.05 -8.04 -6.00
N LEU A 262 20.38 -8.13 -4.84
CA LEU A 262 20.97 -7.85 -3.55
C LEU A 262 21.54 -9.14 -2.93
N LYS A 263 22.74 -9.07 -2.35
CA LYS A 263 23.21 -10.11 -1.42
C LYS A 263 22.40 -10.02 -0.14
N VAL A 264 21.24 -10.68 -0.09
CA VAL A 264 20.36 -10.70 1.07
C VAL A 264 20.59 -12.00 1.85
N ASP A 265 20.71 -11.92 3.18
CA ASP A 265 20.84 -13.09 4.05
C ASP A 265 19.59 -13.98 4.07
N PHE A 266 18.42 -13.40 3.75
CA PHE A 266 17.13 -14.10 3.77
C PHE A 266 16.26 -13.68 2.59
N SER A 267 15.57 -14.67 2.02
CA SER A 267 14.55 -14.48 0.98
C SER A 267 13.37 -13.63 1.46
N ASP A 268 12.70 -12.91 0.55
CA ASP A 268 11.43 -12.23 0.83
C ASP A 268 10.37 -13.20 1.38
N TYR A 269 10.39 -14.48 0.95
CA TYR A 269 9.49 -15.52 1.48
C TYR A 269 9.68 -15.77 2.98
N HIS A 270 10.90 -15.58 3.50
CA HIS A 270 11.17 -15.72 4.92
C HIS A 270 10.42 -14.66 5.74
N TYR A 271 10.40 -13.41 5.27
CA TYR A 271 9.70 -12.32 5.96
C TYR A 271 8.18 -12.47 5.82
N LEU A 272 7.68 -12.91 4.67
CA LEU A 272 6.26 -13.28 4.50
C LEU A 272 5.85 -14.40 5.46
N GLY A 273 6.74 -15.38 5.69
CA GLY A 273 6.52 -16.44 6.67
C GLY A 273 6.32 -15.92 8.09
N TRP A 274 7.04 -14.85 8.49
CA TRP A 274 6.81 -14.20 9.78
C TRP A 274 5.47 -13.47 9.85
N ILE A 275 5.06 -12.77 8.79
CA ILE A 275 3.74 -12.12 8.74
C ILE A 275 2.63 -13.17 8.86
N LEU A 276 2.75 -14.28 8.12
CA LEU A 276 1.83 -15.40 8.19
C LEU A 276 1.84 -16.05 9.58
N GLY A 277 3.02 -16.22 10.17
CA GLY A 277 3.18 -16.75 11.53
C GLY A 277 2.49 -15.87 12.58
N MET A 278 2.60 -14.55 12.46
CA MET A 278 1.85 -13.62 13.31
C MET A 278 0.34 -13.78 13.13
N PHE A 279 -0.12 -13.83 11.88
CA PHE A 279 -1.53 -14.03 11.57
C PHE A 279 -2.07 -15.34 12.18
N ALA A 280 -1.32 -16.43 12.04
CA ALA A 280 -1.67 -17.73 12.61
C ALA A 280 -1.68 -17.69 14.15
N LEU A 281 -0.68 -17.08 14.79
CA LEU A 281 -0.64 -16.94 16.26
C LEU A 281 -1.85 -16.16 16.78
N VAL A 282 -2.16 -15.03 16.15
CA VAL A 282 -3.33 -14.20 16.49
C VAL A 282 -4.62 -15.01 16.32
N GLY A 283 -4.79 -15.76 15.22
CA GLY A 283 -5.93 -16.65 14.98
C GLY A 283 -6.08 -17.78 16.00
N LEU A 284 -4.96 -18.34 16.47
CA LEU A 284 -4.97 -19.46 17.42
C LEU A 284 -5.26 -18.99 18.84
N VAL A 285 -4.52 -18.01 19.35
CA VAL A 285 -4.50 -17.66 20.78
C VAL A 285 -5.15 -16.33 21.13
N GLY A 286 -5.62 -15.57 20.13
CA GLY A 286 -6.14 -14.22 20.30
C GLY A 286 -5.06 -13.15 20.12
N PHE A 287 -5.50 -11.93 19.80
CA PHE A 287 -4.59 -10.89 19.32
C PHE A 287 -3.52 -10.45 20.32
N PRO A 288 -3.81 -10.10 21.59
CA PRO A 288 -2.76 -9.62 22.50
C PRO A 288 -1.74 -10.73 22.82
N ILE A 289 -2.22 -11.93 23.10
CA ILE A 289 -1.37 -13.09 23.41
C ILE A 289 -0.55 -13.49 22.18
N GLY A 290 -1.17 -13.51 20.99
CA GLY A 290 -0.51 -13.78 19.72
C GLY A 290 0.61 -12.78 19.43
N CYS A 291 0.39 -11.49 19.70
CA CYS A 291 1.41 -10.44 19.60
C CYS A 291 2.58 -10.66 20.57
N ALA A 292 2.32 -11.03 21.83
CA ALA A 292 3.37 -11.35 22.81
C ALA A 292 4.22 -12.54 22.37
N LEU A 293 3.56 -13.62 21.96
CA LEU A 293 4.21 -14.84 21.48
C LEU A 293 5.02 -14.56 20.22
N PHE A 294 4.48 -13.75 19.31
CA PHE A 294 5.18 -13.34 18.11
C PHE A 294 6.45 -12.54 18.43
N ILE A 295 6.37 -11.52 19.30
CA ILE A 295 7.55 -10.75 19.74
C ILE A 295 8.60 -11.68 20.32
N PHE A 296 8.20 -12.57 21.23
CA PHE A 296 9.10 -13.53 21.86
C PHE A 296 9.79 -14.44 20.83
N LEU A 297 9.01 -15.11 19.96
CA LEU A 297 9.53 -16.06 18.97
C LEU A 297 10.41 -15.37 17.93
N PHE A 298 10.02 -14.19 17.45
CA PHE A 298 10.78 -13.42 16.47
C PHE A 298 12.16 -13.02 17.00
N ILE A 299 12.20 -12.45 18.21
CA ILE A 299 13.46 -12.02 18.84
C ILE A 299 14.32 -13.23 19.21
N GLN A 300 13.73 -14.27 19.81
CA GLN A 300 14.46 -15.48 20.17
C GLN A 300 15.14 -16.12 18.95
N ASN A 301 14.46 -16.15 17.81
CA ASN A 301 15.00 -16.73 16.58
C ASN A 301 16.07 -15.83 15.91
N LYS A 302 15.88 -14.50 15.89
CA LYS A 302 16.79 -13.59 15.16
C LYS A 302 17.98 -13.10 15.97
N VAL A 303 17.84 -13.01 17.29
CA VAL A 303 18.87 -12.50 18.19
C VAL A 303 19.53 -13.63 18.98
N GLY A 304 18.75 -14.63 19.43
CA GLY A 304 19.22 -15.63 20.38
C GLY A 304 19.49 -15.06 21.78
N GLY A 305 19.86 -15.91 22.73
CA GLY A 305 20.20 -15.49 24.10
C GLY A 305 19.14 -15.82 25.15
N ALA A 306 19.10 -15.03 26.22
CA ALA A 306 18.33 -15.33 27.43
C ALA A 306 16.81 -15.14 27.20
N PRO A 307 16.01 -16.23 27.24
CA PRO A 307 14.59 -16.18 26.88
C PRO A 307 13.77 -15.27 27.81
N LEU A 308 14.21 -15.09 29.06
CA LEU A 308 13.54 -14.21 30.01
C LEU A 308 13.47 -12.76 29.53
N LYS A 309 14.54 -12.23 28.92
CA LYS A 309 14.56 -10.85 28.42
C LYS A 309 13.58 -10.66 27.28
N HIS A 310 13.44 -11.67 26.42
CA HIS A 310 12.52 -11.63 25.28
C HIS A 310 11.06 -11.79 25.74
N ALA A 311 10.82 -12.60 26.77
CA ALA A 311 9.51 -12.72 27.39
C ALA A 311 9.06 -11.39 28.01
N VAL A 312 9.96 -10.69 28.70
CA VAL A 312 9.67 -9.34 29.24
C VAL A 312 9.31 -8.35 28.13
N MET A 313 9.99 -8.41 26.98
CA MET A 313 9.64 -7.59 25.81
C MET A 313 8.25 -7.92 25.24
N GLY A 314 7.89 -9.21 25.16
CA GLY A 314 6.55 -9.64 24.76
C GLY A 314 5.47 -9.17 25.74
N ILE A 315 5.71 -9.30 27.05
CA ILE A 315 4.83 -8.81 28.11
C ILE A 315 4.65 -7.29 28.03
N ALA A 316 5.73 -6.55 27.78
CA ALA A 316 5.65 -5.10 27.58
C ALA A 316 4.77 -4.74 26.37
N GLY A 317 4.84 -5.52 25.28
CA GLY A 317 3.95 -5.38 24.13
C GLY A 317 2.47 -5.61 24.48
N VAL A 318 2.17 -6.64 25.28
CA VAL A 318 0.80 -6.90 25.77
C VAL A 318 0.32 -5.81 26.70
N ALA A 319 1.16 -5.34 27.62
CA ALA A 319 0.83 -4.25 28.52
C ALA A 319 0.48 -2.97 27.73
N PHE A 320 1.26 -2.65 26.69
CA PHE A 320 0.95 -1.56 25.78
C PHE A 320 -0.42 -1.75 25.09
N LEU A 321 -0.70 -2.94 24.55
CA LEU A 321 -2.01 -3.23 23.93
C LEU A 321 -3.16 -3.18 24.92
N GLY A 322 -2.96 -3.60 26.17
CA GLY A 322 -3.95 -3.52 27.24
C GLY A 322 -4.27 -2.07 27.61
N VAL A 323 -3.24 -1.22 27.71
CA VAL A 323 -3.41 0.23 27.91
C VAL A 323 -4.21 0.84 26.76
N MET A 324 -3.86 0.52 25.51
CA MET A 324 -4.61 0.99 24.34
C MET A 324 -6.06 0.50 24.36
N SER A 325 -6.32 -0.77 24.70
CA SER A 325 -7.67 -1.30 24.80
C SER A 325 -8.51 -0.60 25.86
N HIS A 326 -7.90 -0.25 27.00
CA HIS A 326 -8.58 0.49 28.05
C HIS A 326 -8.98 1.90 27.58
N PHE A 327 -8.03 2.67 27.04
CA PHE A 327 -8.29 4.05 26.62
C PHE A 327 -9.19 4.15 25.38
N LEU A 328 -9.11 3.18 24.48
CA LEU A 328 -9.85 3.19 23.22
C LEU A 328 -11.10 2.29 23.27
N THR A 329 -11.40 1.70 24.44
CA THR A 329 -12.53 0.77 24.67
C THR A 329 -12.60 -0.34 23.61
N LEU A 330 -11.45 -0.96 23.33
CA LEU A 330 -11.31 -1.94 22.26
C LEU A 330 -11.52 -3.35 22.76
N ARG A 331 -12.29 -4.12 21.99
CA ARG A 331 -12.30 -5.58 22.06
C ARG A 331 -11.44 -6.11 20.93
N TYR A 332 -10.39 -6.82 21.29
CA TYR A 332 -9.49 -7.43 20.33
C TYR A 332 -10.10 -8.71 19.75
N PRO A 333 -9.68 -9.12 18.54
CA PRO A 333 -10.24 -10.30 17.92
C PRO A 333 -9.81 -11.55 18.68
N GLY A 334 -10.80 -12.35 19.03
CA GLY A 334 -10.62 -13.58 19.79
C GLY A 334 -10.14 -14.74 18.91
N GLY A 335 -9.11 -15.45 19.37
CA GLY A 335 -8.64 -16.67 18.70
C GLY A 335 -9.43 -17.91 19.10
N VAL A 336 -9.14 -19.03 18.42
CA VAL A 336 -9.76 -20.34 18.69
C VAL A 336 -9.66 -20.76 20.16
N LEU A 337 -8.61 -20.34 20.86
CA LEU A 337 -8.39 -20.66 22.28
C LEU A 337 -9.52 -20.15 23.21
N LEU A 338 -10.21 -19.07 22.83
CA LEU A 338 -11.36 -18.56 23.58
C LEU A 338 -12.59 -19.45 23.50
N GLN A 339 -12.65 -20.39 22.54
CA GLN A 339 -13.70 -21.41 22.52
C GLN A 339 -13.56 -22.43 23.65
N PHE A 340 -12.36 -22.50 24.25
CA PHE A 340 -12.04 -23.47 25.30
C PHE A 340 -11.83 -22.80 26.68
N PHE A 341 -11.53 -21.51 26.72
CA PHE A 341 -11.21 -20.79 27.96
C PHE A 341 -11.82 -19.38 27.97
N ASP A 342 -12.55 -19.05 29.03
CA ASP A 342 -12.99 -17.68 29.29
C ASP A 342 -11.80 -16.81 29.69
N MET A 343 -11.51 -15.79 28.88
CA MET A 343 -10.48 -14.80 29.17
C MET A 343 -11.09 -13.45 29.58
N PRO A 344 -10.31 -12.58 30.26
CA PRO A 344 -10.68 -11.18 30.45
C PRO A 344 -11.11 -10.50 29.14
N TRP A 345 -12.07 -9.59 29.23
CA TRP A 345 -12.70 -8.91 28.08
C TRP A 345 -11.74 -8.21 27.11
N TRP A 346 -10.58 -7.74 27.61
CA TRP A 346 -9.56 -7.08 26.81
C TRP A 346 -8.57 -8.06 26.16
N LEU A 347 -8.64 -9.37 26.46
CA LEU A 347 -7.86 -10.43 25.81
C LEU A 347 -8.64 -11.16 24.70
N GLY A 348 -9.86 -10.69 24.40
CA GLY A 348 -10.73 -11.25 23.37
C GLY A 348 -11.94 -12.03 23.89
N GLY A 349 -12.18 -12.03 25.21
CA GLY A 349 -13.38 -12.59 25.87
C GLY A 349 -14.61 -11.70 25.85
#